data_AF-A0A2N0RZJ6-F1
#
_entry.id   AF-A0A2N0RZJ6-F1
#
_cell.length_a   1.000
_cell.length_b   1.000
_cell.length_c   1.000
_cell.angle_alpha   90.00
_cell.angle_beta   90.00
_cell.angle_gamma   90.00
#
_symmetry.space_group_name_H-M   'P 1'
#
loop_
_entity.id
_entity.type
_entity.pdbx_description
1 polymer ?
#
loop_
_entity_poly.entity_id
_entity_poly.type
_entity_poly.pdbx_seq_one_letter_code
_entity_poly.pdbx_strand_id
1 'polypeptide(L)'
;MASTSGLQRRKNAGAFTSSHENNVPTTPDRSYSESGVRIAVDPNDILDDEDKKQPILTLMEEVLLLGLKDKQGYLSFWNDNISYTLRGCILMELAFRGRIAMTKDSNRRKCPLSDRIIEVLEDKLTGEVLLDEALKLMKNSEPMSVGNWIDLMSGETWNVMKIGYQLKQVRERLAKGLVDKGILRTEKRNFLLFDMATHPVSDSSTKEE
;
A
#
# COMPACT_ATOMS: atom_id res chain seq x y z
N MET A 1 58.96 -4.18 -10.89
CA MET A 1 59.24 -4.58 -12.28
C MET A 1 58.16 -5.58 -12.70
N ALA A 2 57.58 -5.34 -13.87
CA ALA A 2 56.49 -6.12 -14.44
C ALA A 2 56.91 -7.56 -14.77
N SER A 3 55.94 -8.49 -14.82
CA SER A 3 55.89 -9.57 -15.82
C SER A 3 54.53 -10.28 -15.80
N THR A 4 53.73 -9.94 -16.81
CA THR A 4 52.58 -10.69 -17.34
C THR A 4 53.05 -11.90 -18.14
N SER A 5 52.39 -13.06 -18.03
CA SER A 5 52.26 -14.10 -19.08
C SER A 5 51.65 -15.37 -18.47
N GLY A 6 50.69 -16.08 -19.04
CA GLY A 6 50.04 -16.01 -20.34
C GLY A 6 48.99 -17.13 -20.41
N LEU A 7 47.99 -16.95 -21.28
CA LEU A 7 47.05 -18.00 -21.65
C LEU A 7 47.78 -19.13 -22.38
N GLN A 8 47.48 -20.38 -22.02
CA GLN A 8 47.56 -21.49 -22.97
C GLN A 8 46.33 -22.41 -22.88
N ARG A 9 45.63 -22.44 -24.01
CA ARG A 9 44.49 -23.26 -24.37
C ARG A 9 44.99 -24.63 -24.80
N ARG A 10 44.50 -25.73 -24.21
CA ARG A 10 44.69 -27.07 -24.76
C ARG A 10 43.33 -27.74 -25.00
N LYS A 11 43.02 -27.96 -26.28
CA LYS A 11 41.95 -28.84 -26.75
C LYS A 11 42.52 -30.26 -26.90
N ASN A 12 41.78 -31.26 -26.43
CA ASN A 12 41.62 -32.61 -27.00
C ASN A 12 40.52 -33.28 -26.15
N ALA A 13 39.30 -33.48 -26.65
CA ALA A 13 38.87 -34.55 -27.57
C ALA A 13 38.92 -35.93 -26.90
N GLY A 14 37.75 -36.37 -26.42
CA GLY A 14 37.50 -37.67 -25.79
C GLY A 14 36.01 -37.89 -25.54
N ALA A 15 35.28 -38.22 -26.61
CA ALA A 15 33.98 -38.90 -26.62
C ALA A 15 34.14 -40.34 -26.05
N PHE A 16 33.20 -41.06 -25.42
CA PHE A 16 31.75 -40.93 -25.18
C PHE A 16 31.29 -42.01 -24.15
N THR A 17 30.05 -41.87 -23.63
CA THR A 17 29.15 -42.83 -22.91
C THR A 17 29.43 -43.16 -21.43
N SER A 18 28.47 -43.30 -20.50
CA SER A 18 27.03 -42.96 -20.40
C SER A 18 26.52 -43.31 -18.99
N SER A 19 25.74 -42.45 -18.33
CA SER A 19 24.73 -42.84 -17.34
C SER A 19 23.64 -41.76 -17.23
N HIS A 20 22.41 -42.15 -17.56
CA HIS A 20 21.18 -41.36 -17.52
C HIS A 20 20.76 -41.02 -16.09
N GLU A 21 20.53 -39.73 -15.81
CA GLU A 21 19.47 -39.26 -14.90
C GLU A 21 18.88 -37.97 -15.49
N ASN A 22 17.63 -38.04 -15.95
CA ASN A 22 16.90 -36.92 -16.53
C ASN A 22 16.24 -36.11 -15.40
N ASN A 23 16.74 -34.90 -15.16
CA ASN A 23 16.03 -33.86 -14.42
C ASN A 23 14.91 -33.30 -15.30
N VAL A 24 13.65 -33.48 -14.89
CA VAL A 24 12.47 -32.82 -15.47
C VAL A 24 12.37 -31.41 -14.86
N PRO A 25 12.41 -30.32 -15.64
CA PRO A 25 12.03 -29.01 -15.13
C PRO A 25 10.51 -28.93 -15.07
N THR A 26 9.97 -28.79 -13.86
CA THR A 26 8.54 -28.55 -13.59
C THR A 26 8.09 -27.28 -14.29
N THR A 27 7.20 -27.42 -15.27
CA THR A 27 6.54 -26.33 -15.99
C THR A 27 5.61 -25.56 -15.04
N PRO A 28 5.62 -24.20 -15.04
CA PRO A 28 4.61 -23.44 -14.31
C PRO A 28 3.24 -23.59 -14.99
N ASP A 29 2.22 -23.81 -14.18
CA ASP A 29 0.82 -23.93 -14.58
C ASP A 29 0.40 -22.72 -15.42
N ARG A 30 -0.09 -22.98 -16.64
CA ARG A 30 -0.49 -21.96 -17.62
C ARG A 30 -2.01 -21.84 -17.61
N SER A 31 -2.53 -20.76 -17.02
CA SER A 31 -3.94 -20.39 -17.21
C SER A 31 -4.14 -19.84 -18.63
N TYR A 32 -5.09 -20.42 -19.36
CA TYR A 32 -5.52 -19.95 -20.67
C TYR A 32 -6.56 -18.84 -20.49
N SER A 33 -6.30 -17.64 -21.03
CA SER A 33 -7.35 -16.67 -21.29
C SER A 33 -8.00 -16.97 -22.65
N GLU A 34 -9.32 -16.82 -22.72
CA GLU A 34 -10.18 -17.18 -23.87
C GLU A 34 -9.93 -16.33 -25.13
N SER A 35 -8.99 -15.40 -25.10
CA SER A 35 -8.75 -14.37 -26.13
C SER A 35 -7.39 -14.49 -26.84
N GLY A 36 -6.69 -15.62 -26.76
CA GLY A 36 -5.52 -15.94 -27.62
C GLY A 36 -4.29 -15.02 -27.51
N VAL A 37 -4.35 -13.95 -26.70
CA VAL A 37 -3.25 -13.04 -26.43
C VAL A 37 -2.44 -13.62 -25.28
N ARG A 38 -1.20 -14.01 -25.60
CA ARG A 38 -0.23 -14.52 -24.61
C ARG A 38 0.29 -13.35 -23.79
N ILE A 39 -0.38 -13.05 -22.68
CA ILE A 39 0.13 -12.13 -21.67
C ILE A 39 1.06 -12.94 -20.77
N ALA A 40 2.34 -12.57 -20.72
CA ALA A 40 3.25 -13.08 -19.71
C ALA A 40 2.82 -12.45 -18.38
N VAL A 41 2.08 -13.19 -17.57
CA VAL A 41 1.71 -12.79 -16.21
C VAL A 41 2.86 -13.21 -15.29
N ASP A 42 3.50 -12.25 -14.61
CA ASP A 42 4.43 -12.58 -13.53
C ASP A 42 3.65 -13.30 -12.43
N PRO A 43 4.07 -14.49 -11.97
CA PRO A 43 3.43 -15.17 -10.86
C PRO A 43 3.28 -14.31 -9.60
N ASN A 44 4.11 -13.27 -9.41
CA ASN A 44 4.01 -12.31 -8.31
C ASN A 44 2.95 -11.22 -8.53
N ASP A 45 2.48 -11.02 -9.77
CA ASP A 45 1.42 -10.06 -10.13
C ASP A 45 0.02 -10.67 -10.02
N ILE A 46 -0.07 -11.96 -9.67
CA ILE A 46 -1.35 -12.60 -9.38
C ILE A 46 -1.84 -12.05 -8.04
N LEU A 47 -2.84 -11.15 -8.10
CA LEU A 47 -3.56 -10.71 -6.90
C LEU A 47 -4.05 -11.95 -6.15
N ASP A 48 -3.73 -12.04 -4.86
CA ASP A 48 -4.26 -13.10 -4.00
C ASP A 48 -5.78 -13.00 -4.01
N ASP A 49 -6.48 -14.12 -3.86
CA ASP A 49 -7.95 -14.11 -3.84
C ASP A 49 -8.52 -13.23 -2.71
N GLU A 50 -7.73 -12.95 -1.67
CA GLU A 50 -8.06 -11.99 -0.61
C GLU A 50 -7.90 -10.53 -1.03
N ASP A 51 -6.95 -10.21 -1.92
CA ASP A 51 -6.78 -8.86 -2.48
C ASP A 51 -7.87 -8.57 -3.54
N LYS A 52 -8.35 -9.58 -4.27
CA LYS A 52 -9.47 -9.44 -5.23
C LYS A 52 -10.82 -9.15 -4.56
N LYS A 53 -10.97 -9.49 -3.29
CA LYS A 53 -12.19 -9.22 -2.50
C LYS A 53 -12.23 -7.81 -1.92
N GLN A 54 -11.11 -7.08 -1.99
CA GLN A 54 -11.04 -5.74 -1.40
C GLN A 54 -11.87 -4.76 -2.24
N PRO A 55 -12.56 -3.80 -1.59
CA PRO A 55 -13.24 -2.73 -2.31
C PRO A 55 -12.24 -1.87 -3.08
N ILE A 56 -12.72 -1.22 -4.14
CA ILE A 56 -11.91 -0.34 -4.99
C ILE A 56 -11.42 0.89 -4.21
N LEU A 57 -12.29 1.40 -3.34
CA LEU A 57 -12.00 2.55 -2.48
C LEU A 57 -11.56 2.07 -1.10
N THR A 58 -10.54 2.73 -0.58
CA THR A 58 -10.15 2.61 0.82
C THR A 58 -11.10 3.41 1.70
N LEU A 59 -11.21 3.03 2.97
CA LEU A 59 -12.01 3.78 3.93
C LEU A 59 -11.57 5.25 4.06
N MET A 60 -10.26 5.52 3.91
CA MET A 60 -9.74 6.89 3.92
C MET A 60 -10.27 7.73 2.75
N GLU A 61 -10.41 7.13 1.57
CA GLU A 61 -10.90 7.79 0.37
C GLU A 61 -12.40 8.05 0.43
N GLU A 62 -13.19 7.10 0.96
CA GLU A 62 -14.63 7.29 1.18
C GLU A 62 -14.90 8.45 2.14
N VAL A 63 -14.19 8.50 3.27
CA VAL A 63 -14.27 9.63 4.21
C VAL A 63 -13.89 10.95 3.54
N LEU A 64 -12.88 10.93 2.67
CA LEU A 64 -12.48 12.12 1.91
C LEU A 64 -13.58 12.56 0.93
N LEU A 65 -14.20 11.62 0.22
CA LEU A 65 -15.29 11.89 -0.73
C LEU A 65 -16.52 12.47 -0.03
N LEU A 66 -16.89 11.95 1.15
CA LEU A 66 -17.97 12.52 1.97
C LEU A 66 -17.75 14.00 2.30
N GLY A 67 -16.49 14.40 2.53
CA GLY A 67 -16.12 15.79 2.81
C GLY A 67 -16.01 16.69 1.58
N LEU A 68 -15.98 16.13 0.37
CA LEU A 68 -15.74 16.86 -0.87
C LEU A 68 -17.00 17.53 -1.39
N LYS A 69 -16.85 18.73 -1.96
CA LYS A 69 -17.93 19.39 -2.71
C LYS A 69 -17.87 19.01 -4.18
N ASP A 70 -18.96 18.45 -4.69
CA ASP A 70 -19.03 17.79 -6.00
C ASP A 70 -18.57 18.68 -7.16
N LYS A 71 -19.06 19.93 -7.22
CA LYS A 71 -18.75 20.87 -8.31
C LYS A 71 -17.46 21.67 -8.13
N GLN A 72 -16.93 21.72 -6.91
CA GLN A 72 -15.87 22.66 -6.56
C GLN A 72 -14.51 21.95 -6.41
N GLY A 73 -14.50 20.66 -6.11
CA GLY A 73 -13.27 19.88 -6.02
C GLY A 73 -12.38 20.27 -4.83
N TYR A 74 -12.95 20.95 -3.84
CA TYR A 74 -12.32 21.24 -2.56
C TYR A 74 -13.13 20.62 -1.43
N LEU A 75 -12.43 20.26 -0.35
CA LEU A 75 -13.07 19.77 0.87
C LEU A 75 -13.80 20.91 1.55
N SER A 76 -15.02 20.63 2.00
CA SER A 76 -15.91 21.62 2.62
C SER A 76 -15.30 22.22 3.89
N PHE A 77 -14.59 21.39 4.66
CA PHE A 77 -13.89 21.79 5.86
C PHE A 77 -12.84 20.72 6.16
N TRP A 78 -11.56 20.99 5.95
CA TRP A 78 -10.47 20.11 6.40
C TRP A 78 -9.99 20.60 7.76
N ASN A 79 -10.08 19.75 8.78
CA ASN A 79 -9.65 20.06 10.13
C ASN A 79 -8.82 18.91 10.72
N ASP A 80 -8.25 19.16 11.91
CA ASP A 80 -7.42 18.17 12.61
C ASP A 80 -8.22 16.93 13.03
N ASN A 81 -9.53 17.04 13.29
CA ASN A 81 -10.37 15.88 13.61
C ASN A 81 -10.51 14.91 12.42
N ILE A 82 -10.69 15.42 11.19
CA ILE A 82 -10.70 14.59 9.97
C ILE A 82 -9.32 13.99 9.77
N SER A 83 -8.27 14.81 9.92
CA SER A 83 -6.88 14.38 9.87
C SER A 83 -6.64 13.17 10.80
N TYR A 84 -7.03 13.27 12.06
CA TYR A 84 -6.87 12.23 13.08
C TYR A 84 -7.74 10.99 12.77
N THR A 85 -8.99 11.20 12.34
CA THR A 85 -9.91 10.13 11.96
C THR A 85 -9.33 9.27 10.82
N LEU A 86 -8.70 9.89 9.82
CA LEU A 86 -8.08 9.16 8.70
C LEU A 86 -6.94 8.23 9.16
N ARG A 87 -6.23 8.54 10.24
CA ARG A 87 -5.23 7.62 10.81
C ARG A 87 -5.89 6.42 11.47
N GLY A 88 -7.05 6.62 12.10
CA GLY A 88 -7.91 5.52 12.54
C GLY A 88 -8.38 4.65 11.38
N CYS A 89 -8.81 5.26 10.27
CA CYS A 89 -9.19 4.54 9.05
C CYS A 89 -8.06 3.70 8.49
N ILE A 90 -6.82 4.21 8.49
CA ILE A 90 -5.63 3.45 8.06
C ILE A 90 -5.47 2.16 8.86
N LEU A 91 -5.60 2.21 10.19
CA LEU A 91 -5.49 1.01 11.03
C LEU A 91 -6.66 0.04 10.80
N MET A 92 -7.88 0.56 10.62
CA MET A 92 -9.04 -0.29 10.31
C MET A 92 -8.88 -0.99 8.97
N GLU A 93 -8.44 -0.27 7.94
CA GLU A 93 -8.20 -0.79 6.59
C GLU A 93 -7.11 -1.87 6.60
N LEU A 94 -5.99 -1.65 7.30
CA LEU A 94 -4.94 -2.67 7.49
C LEU A 94 -5.47 -3.91 8.20
N ALA A 95 -6.38 -3.75 9.16
CA ALA A 95 -7.00 -4.87 9.86
C ALA A 95 -7.97 -5.65 8.96
N PHE A 96 -8.78 -4.97 8.14
CA PHE A 96 -9.68 -5.61 7.17
C PHE A 96 -8.93 -6.36 6.07
N ARG A 97 -7.75 -5.87 5.69
CA ARG A 97 -6.82 -6.56 4.76
C ARG A 97 -6.00 -7.66 5.43
N GLY A 98 -6.23 -7.95 6.71
CA GLY A 98 -5.53 -9.01 7.45
C GLY A 98 -4.04 -8.72 7.74
N ARG A 99 -3.56 -7.50 7.51
CA ARG A 99 -2.14 -7.14 7.69
C ARG A 99 -1.75 -6.98 9.15
N ILE A 100 -2.70 -6.53 9.99
CA ILE A 100 -2.48 -6.32 11.42
C ILE A 100 -3.59 -6.97 12.26
N ALA A 101 -3.26 -7.32 13.50
CA ALA A 101 -4.25 -7.79 14.47
C ALA A 101 -3.89 -7.40 15.89
N MET A 102 -4.88 -7.44 16.79
CA MET A 102 -4.61 -7.30 18.22
C MET A 102 -3.88 -8.52 18.77
N THR A 103 -2.78 -8.29 19.48
CA THR A 103 -1.98 -9.35 20.12
C THR A 103 -2.87 -10.23 21.01
N LYS A 104 -2.68 -11.56 20.90
CA LYS A 104 -3.46 -12.58 21.63
C LYS A 104 -3.05 -12.67 23.10
N ASP A 105 -3.38 -11.65 23.88
CA ASP A 105 -3.24 -11.66 25.34
C ASP A 105 -4.60 -11.88 26.03
N SER A 106 -4.63 -12.77 27.02
CA SER A 106 -5.83 -13.02 27.84
C SER A 106 -6.21 -11.80 28.70
N ASN A 107 -5.23 -10.98 29.10
CA ASN A 107 -5.49 -9.81 29.94
C ASN A 107 -5.98 -8.59 29.15
N ARG A 108 -5.86 -8.56 27.81
CA ARG A 108 -6.27 -7.43 26.97
C ARG A 108 -7.75 -7.03 27.13
N ARG A 109 -8.60 -7.96 27.56
CA ARG A 109 -10.04 -7.70 27.81
C ARG A 109 -10.27 -6.76 29.00
N LYS A 110 -9.28 -6.62 29.89
CA LYS A 110 -9.29 -5.68 31.01
C LYS A 110 -8.91 -4.26 30.57
N CYS A 111 -8.30 -4.11 29.39
CA CYS A 111 -7.91 -2.82 28.82
C CYS A 111 -8.99 -2.30 27.85
N PRO A 112 -9.20 -0.97 27.80
CA PRO A 112 -9.97 -0.32 26.75
C PRO A 112 -9.48 -0.69 25.36
N LEU A 113 -10.35 -0.61 24.34
CA LEU A 113 -10.01 -0.99 22.96
C LEU A 113 -8.83 -0.19 22.39
N SER A 114 -8.75 1.10 22.70
CA SER A 114 -7.66 2.00 22.28
C SER A 114 -6.29 1.59 22.82
N ASP A 115 -6.26 0.97 24.00
CA ASP A 115 -5.01 0.69 24.72
C ASP A 115 -4.47 -0.70 24.41
N ARG A 116 -5.20 -1.47 23.58
CA ARG A 116 -4.79 -2.82 23.18
C ARG A 116 -3.67 -2.73 22.15
N ILE A 117 -2.66 -3.58 22.35
CA ILE A 117 -1.50 -3.68 21.48
C ILE A 117 -1.89 -4.38 20.18
N ILE A 118 -1.40 -3.84 19.07
CA ILE A 118 -1.51 -4.41 17.73
C ILE A 118 -0.14 -4.82 17.21
N GLU A 119 -0.13 -5.94 16.48
CA GLU A 119 1.06 -6.53 15.85
C GLU A 119 0.82 -6.74 14.36
N VAL A 120 1.91 -6.71 13.59
CA VAL A 120 1.89 -6.98 12.14
C VAL A 120 1.88 -8.49 11.95
N LEU A 121 0.88 -8.99 11.21
CA LEU A 121 0.76 -10.39 10.83
C LEU A 121 1.46 -10.66 9.50
N GLU A 122 1.14 -9.84 8.50
CA GLU A 122 1.64 -9.95 7.13
C GLU A 122 2.18 -8.60 6.66
N ASP A 123 3.29 -8.63 5.93
CA ASP A 123 3.98 -7.44 5.42
C ASP A 123 3.82 -7.25 3.91
N LYS A 124 2.88 -7.99 3.30
CA LYS A 124 2.57 -7.85 1.88
C LYS A 124 2.02 -6.46 1.59
N LEU A 125 2.62 -5.79 0.62
CA LEU A 125 2.19 -4.47 0.17
C LEU A 125 0.74 -4.52 -0.33
N THR A 126 -0.02 -3.50 0.02
CA THR A 126 -1.43 -3.36 -0.33
C THR A 126 -1.64 -2.57 -1.62
N GLY A 127 -0.57 -1.96 -2.17
CA GLY A 127 -0.63 -1.07 -3.34
C GLY A 127 -1.10 0.35 -3.02
N GLU A 128 -1.46 0.61 -1.76
CA GLU A 128 -1.96 1.89 -1.28
C GLU A 128 -0.87 2.59 -0.49
N VAL A 129 -0.36 3.71 -1.00
CA VAL A 129 0.89 4.32 -0.51
C VAL A 129 0.86 4.63 0.99
N LEU A 130 -0.29 5.05 1.53
CA LEU A 130 -0.43 5.37 2.95
C LEU A 130 -0.50 4.14 3.84
N LEU A 131 -1.16 3.07 3.38
CA LEU A 131 -1.23 1.80 4.11
C LEU A 131 0.15 1.15 4.14
N ASP A 132 0.86 1.14 3.01
CA ASP A 132 2.20 0.56 2.90
C ASP A 132 3.23 1.31 3.75
N GLU A 133 3.14 2.64 3.81
CA GLU A 133 3.99 3.44 4.69
C GLU A 133 3.71 3.16 6.16
N ALA A 134 2.45 3.11 6.57
CA ALA A 134 2.06 2.76 7.93
C ALA A 134 2.52 1.34 8.30
N LEU A 135 2.29 0.37 7.42
CA LEU A 135 2.70 -1.03 7.63
C LEU A 135 4.22 -1.15 7.79
N LYS A 136 4.98 -0.41 6.99
CA LYS A 136 6.45 -0.35 7.11
C LYS A 136 6.91 0.26 8.43
N LEU A 137 6.25 1.32 8.90
CA LEU A 137 6.54 1.90 10.22
C LEU A 137 6.25 0.88 11.33
N MET A 138 5.09 0.22 11.28
CA MET A 138 4.68 -0.79 12.26
C MET A 138 5.63 -1.97 12.33
N LYS A 139 6.08 -2.49 11.19
CA LYS A 139 7.01 -3.62 11.12
C LYS A 139 8.38 -3.31 11.74
N ASN A 140 8.88 -2.08 11.57
CA ASN A 140 10.20 -1.67 12.06
C ASN A 140 10.18 -1.17 13.51
N SER A 141 9.04 -1.30 14.18
CA SER A 141 8.82 -0.79 15.53
C SER A 141 8.42 -1.90 16.48
N GLU A 142 8.56 -1.63 17.77
CA GLU A 142 7.91 -2.46 18.78
C GLU A 142 6.37 -2.41 18.66
N PRO A 143 5.66 -3.50 19.01
CA PRO A 143 4.20 -3.48 19.10
C PRO A 143 3.72 -2.41 20.08
N MET A 144 2.79 -1.57 19.63
CA MET A 144 2.22 -0.48 20.43
C MET A 144 0.69 -0.54 20.41
N SER A 145 0.04 0.23 21.30
CA SER A 145 -1.41 0.32 21.35
C SER A 145 -1.99 1.01 20.11
N VAL A 146 -3.28 0.75 19.83
CA VAL A 146 -4.03 1.42 18.77
C VAL A 146 -3.94 2.95 18.91
N GLY A 147 -4.19 3.47 20.12
CA GLY A 147 -4.13 4.91 20.40
C GLY A 147 -2.76 5.51 20.08
N ASN A 148 -1.69 4.87 20.56
CA ASN A 148 -0.33 5.37 20.30
C ASN A 148 0.00 5.42 18.81
N TRP A 149 -0.45 4.44 18.02
CA TRP A 149 -0.23 4.45 16.58
C TRP A 149 -0.94 5.60 15.89
N ILE A 150 -2.18 5.91 16.29
CA ILE A 150 -2.93 7.04 15.74
C ILE A 150 -2.24 8.36 16.11
N ASP A 151 -1.84 8.55 17.37
CA ASP A 151 -1.12 9.74 17.84
C ASP A 151 0.20 9.95 17.09
N LEU A 152 0.98 8.87 16.91
CA LEU A 152 2.24 8.88 16.18
C LEU A 152 2.06 9.28 14.71
N MET A 153 1.11 8.65 14.02
CA MET A 153 0.86 8.92 12.60
C MET A 153 0.20 10.28 12.35
N SER A 154 -0.50 10.83 13.34
CA SER A 154 -1.07 12.17 13.32
C SER A 154 -0.03 13.24 13.69
N GLY A 155 1.02 12.87 14.44
CA GLY A 155 2.03 13.79 14.94
C GLY A 155 1.60 14.51 16.23
N GLU A 156 0.70 13.91 17.00
CA GLU A 156 0.18 14.46 18.27
C GLU A 156 1.03 14.06 19.48
N THR A 157 2.04 13.21 19.28
CA THR A 157 2.96 12.79 20.33
C THR A 157 4.19 13.70 20.47
N TRP A 158 4.70 13.79 21.70
CA TRP A 158 5.97 14.48 22.02
C TRP A 158 7.20 13.57 21.95
N ASN A 159 7.07 12.33 21.47
CA ASN A 159 8.19 11.40 21.39
C ASN A 159 9.18 11.76 20.28
N VAL A 160 10.27 12.45 20.64
CA VAL A 160 11.32 12.93 19.72
C VAL A 160 11.96 11.79 18.92
N MET A 161 12.12 10.60 19.50
CA MET A 161 12.71 9.46 18.81
C MET A 161 11.82 8.92 17.68
N LYS A 162 10.50 9.16 17.75
CA LYS A 162 9.51 8.69 16.77
C LYS A 162 8.89 9.85 15.95
N ILE A 163 9.56 11.00 15.89
CA ILE A 163 9.08 12.18 15.14
C ILE A 163 8.88 11.90 13.63
N GLY A 164 9.60 10.91 13.09
CA GLY A 164 9.49 10.49 11.69
C GLY A 164 8.25 9.64 11.36
N TYR A 165 7.40 9.34 12.33
CA TYR A 165 6.27 8.42 12.15
C TYR A 165 5.01 9.14 11.66
N GLN A 166 5.01 10.48 11.68
CA GLN A 166 3.90 11.28 11.19
C GLN A 166 3.75 11.10 9.67
N LEU A 167 2.55 10.68 9.25
CA LEU A 167 2.19 10.60 7.85
C LEU A 167 1.94 12.01 7.30
N LYS A 168 2.70 12.37 6.27
CA LYS A 168 2.67 13.70 5.64
C LYS A 168 1.89 13.70 4.34
N GLN A 169 1.33 14.87 4.00
CA GLN A 169 0.60 15.11 2.75
C GLN A 169 -0.53 14.10 2.50
N VAL A 170 -1.20 13.67 3.57
CA VAL A 170 -2.24 12.63 3.51
C VAL A 170 -3.35 13.05 2.56
N ARG A 171 -3.81 14.30 2.65
CA ARG A 171 -4.88 14.82 1.79
C ARG A 171 -4.51 14.76 0.31
N GLU A 172 -3.33 15.28 -0.04
CA GLU A 172 -2.86 15.36 -1.42
C GLU A 172 -2.64 13.96 -2.01
N ARG A 173 -2.14 13.04 -1.19
CA ARG A 173 -1.91 11.64 -1.60
C ARG A 173 -3.21 10.87 -1.80
N LEU A 174 -4.21 11.07 -0.93
CA LEU A 174 -5.54 10.48 -1.10
C LEU A 174 -6.24 11.06 -2.34
N ALA A 175 -6.16 12.38 -2.55
CA ALA A 175 -6.71 13.00 -3.76
C ALA A 175 -6.05 12.45 -5.03
N LYS A 176 -4.73 12.24 -5.01
CA LYS A 176 -4.02 11.59 -6.10
C LYS A 176 -4.50 10.15 -6.33
N GLY A 177 -4.66 9.35 -5.28
CA GLY A 177 -5.21 7.98 -5.38
C GLY A 177 -6.58 7.97 -6.04
N LEU A 178 -7.48 8.87 -5.64
CA LEU A 178 -8.80 9.02 -6.25
C LEU A 178 -8.77 9.49 -7.72
N VAL A 179 -7.77 10.28 -8.12
CA VAL A 179 -7.55 10.66 -9.53
C VAL A 179 -7.06 9.46 -10.33
N ASP A 180 -6.10 8.70 -9.81
CA ASP A 180 -5.55 7.51 -10.46
C ASP A 180 -6.61 6.41 -10.62
N LYS A 181 -7.58 6.35 -9.69
CA LYS A 181 -8.78 5.48 -9.76
C LYS A 181 -9.90 6.03 -10.67
N GLY A 182 -9.74 7.22 -11.23
CA GLY A 182 -10.72 7.85 -12.15
C GLY A 182 -11.93 8.51 -11.48
N ILE A 183 -12.01 8.50 -10.14
CA ILE A 183 -13.15 9.07 -9.39
C ILE A 183 -13.09 10.60 -9.39
N LEU A 184 -11.89 11.17 -9.30
CA LEU A 184 -11.67 12.60 -9.42
C LEU A 184 -11.00 12.93 -10.75
N ARG A 185 -11.33 14.10 -11.30
CA ARG A 185 -10.65 14.65 -12.48
C ARG A 185 -9.75 15.79 -12.08
N THR A 186 -8.63 15.95 -12.77
CA THR A 186 -7.75 17.11 -12.53
C THR A 186 -8.18 18.26 -13.43
N GLU A 187 -8.69 19.32 -12.82
CA GLU A 187 -9.03 20.57 -13.50
C GLU A 187 -8.08 21.69 -13.06
N LYS A 188 -7.55 22.44 -14.02
CA LYS A 188 -6.77 23.65 -13.75
C LYS A 188 -7.70 24.86 -13.72
N ARG A 189 -7.85 25.49 -12.55
CA ARG A 189 -8.57 26.75 -12.41
C ARG A 189 -7.60 27.92 -12.41
N ASN A 190 -7.79 28.84 -13.36
CA ASN A 190 -6.98 30.03 -13.47
C ASN A 190 -7.58 31.13 -12.60
N PHE A 191 -6.80 31.61 -11.64
CA PHE A 191 -7.10 32.81 -10.88
C PHE A 191 -6.30 33.97 -11.46
N LEU A 192 -6.69 35.21 -11.13
CA LEU A 192 -6.07 36.43 -11.67
C LEU A 192 -4.54 36.46 -11.49
N LEU A 193 -4.01 35.83 -10.43
CA LEU A 193 -2.60 35.89 -10.05
C LEU A 193 -1.88 34.53 -10.04
N PHE A 194 -2.60 33.42 -10.18
CA PHE A 194 -2.02 32.07 -10.12
C PHE A 194 -3.00 31.04 -10.68
N ASP A 195 -2.49 29.87 -11.01
CA ASP A 195 -3.31 28.74 -11.36
C ASP A 195 -3.34 27.73 -10.22
N MET A 196 -4.51 27.15 -9.94
CA MET A 196 -4.69 26.14 -8.91
C MET A 196 -5.28 24.87 -9.51
N ALA A 197 -4.65 23.74 -9.20
CA ALA A 197 -5.20 22.43 -9.50
C ALA A 197 -6.39 22.14 -8.57
N THR A 198 -7.48 21.66 -9.15
CA THR A 198 -8.73 21.31 -8.47
C THR A 198 -9.14 19.92 -8.87
N HIS A 199 -9.79 19.21 -7.95
CA HIS A 199 -10.15 17.81 -8.16
C HIS A 199 -11.65 17.60 -7.99
N PRO A 200 -12.51 18.10 -8.90
CA PRO A 200 -13.93 17.82 -8.85
C PRO A 200 -14.22 16.34 -9.12
N VAL A 201 -15.40 15.90 -8.69
CA VAL A 201 -15.86 14.53 -8.89
C VAL A 201 -16.14 14.30 -10.38
N SER A 202 -15.61 13.21 -10.93
CA SER A 202 -15.80 12.83 -12.34
C SER A 202 -17.24 12.42 -12.63
N ASP A 203 -17.79 11.56 -11.78
CA ASP A 203 -19.19 11.10 -11.83
C ASP A 203 -19.84 11.23 -10.45
N SER A 204 -20.92 12.01 -10.36
CA SER A 204 -21.65 12.21 -9.12
C SER A 204 -22.30 10.92 -8.59
N SER A 205 -22.56 9.94 -9.47
CA SER A 205 -23.17 8.66 -9.09
C SER A 205 -22.33 7.91 -8.07
N THR A 206 -21.00 7.98 -8.16
CA THR A 206 -20.06 7.28 -7.27
C THR A 206 -20.12 7.78 -5.83
N LYS A 207 -20.67 8.98 -5.59
CA LYS A 207 -20.84 9.51 -4.24
C LYS A 207 -22.23 9.19 -3.65
N GLU A 208 -23.20 8.90 -4.51
CA GLU A 208 -24.59 8.63 -4.11
C GLU A 208 -24.83 7.15 -3.76
N GLU A 209 -23.95 6.26 -4.24
CA GLU A 209 -23.89 4.82 -3.93
C GLU A 209 -23.15 4.54 -2.61
#